data_AF-A0A3B4X0J3-F1
#
_entry.id   AF-A0A3B4X0J3-F1
#
_cell.length_a   1.000
_cell.length_b   1.000
_cell.length_c   1.000
_cell.angle_alpha   90.00
_cell.angle_beta   90.00
_cell.angle_gamma   90.00
#
_symmetry.space_group_name_H-M   'P 1'
#
loop_
_entity.id
_entity.type
_entity.pdbx_description
1 polymer ?
#
loop_
_entity_poly.entity_id
_entity_poly.type
_entity_poly.pdbx_seq_one_letter_code
_entity_poly.pdbx_strand_id
1 'polypeptide(L)'
;MEMIAFAKLFSKNDCVSTATFLESCGVADLITTCYGGRNRRVAEAFAKTGKSIEELEKEMLNGQKLQGPATSAEVYHILRQKGLVDKSVFNTLCCALCRKSPLGSGHRWWSWW
;
A
#
# COMPACT_ATOMS: atom_id res chain seq x y z
N MET A 1 -10.07 8.37 4.37
CA MET A 1 -8.69 7.98 4.03
C MET A 1 -8.06 7.27 5.22
N GLU A 2 -7.65 6.00 5.06
CA GLU A 2 -7.03 5.22 6.16
C GLU A 2 -5.65 5.77 6.56
N MET A 3 -4.94 6.45 5.66
CA MET A 3 -3.69 7.16 5.96
C MET A 3 -3.87 8.18 7.10
N ILE A 4 -5.03 8.86 7.16
CA ILE A 4 -5.33 9.84 8.21
C ILE A 4 -5.56 9.13 9.54
N ALA A 5 -6.33 8.03 9.53
CA ALA A 5 -6.58 7.23 10.73
C ALA A 5 -5.28 6.64 11.28
N PHE A 6 -4.44 6.08 10.40
CA PHE A 6 -3.11 5.59 10.77
C PHE A 6 -2.24 6.71 11.36
N ALA A 7 -2.14 7.85 10.69
CA ALA A 7 -1.33 8.96 11.18
C ALA A 7 -1.82 9.47 12.55
N LYS A 8 -3.13 9.60 12.76
CA LYS A 8 -3.69 10.02 14.06
C LYS A 8 -3.42 9.01 15.17
N LEU A 9 -3.45 7.71 14.87
CA LEU A 9 -3.19 6.66 15.85
C LEU A 9 -1.71 6.55 16.26
N PHE A 10 -0.80 6.86 15.34
CA PHE A 10 0.64 6.58 15.51
C PHE A 10 1.54 7.81 15.61
N SER A 11 1.05 9.02 15.30
CA SER A 11 1.80 10.26 15.49
C SER A 11 1.79 10.72 16.95
N LYS A 12 2.90 11.28 17.41
CA LYS A 12 2.99 11.83 18.77
C LYS A 12 2.23 13.16 18.86
N ASN A 13 1.61 13.41 20.02
CA ASN A 13 1.03 14.71 20.44
C ASN A 13 -0.24 15.19 19.71
N ASP A 14 -1.05 14.29 19.12
CA ASP A 14 -2.33 14.62 18.46
C ASP A 14 -2.26 15.77 17.43
N CYS A 15 -1.07 16.07 16.91
CA CYS A 15 -0.82 17.22 16.04
C CYS A 15 -1.22 16.99 14.57
N VAL A 16 -1.86 15.86 14.27
CA VAL A 16 -2.21 15.46 12.92
C VAL A 16 -3.49 16.17 12.47
N SER A 17 -3.32 17.21 11.66
CA SER A 17 -4.43 17.87 11.01
C SER A 17 -4.90 17.09 9.79
N THR A 18 -6.22 16.90 9.67
CA THR A 18 -6.83 16.37 8.44
C THR A 18 -6.53 17.27 7.23
N ALA A 19 -6.39 18.59 7.44
CA ALA A 19 -6.10 19.54 6.36
C ALA A 19 -4.76 19.26 5.67
N THR A 20 -3.75 18.75 6.40
CA THR A 20 -2.45 18.37 5.83
C THR A 20 -2.57 17.31 4.74
N PHE A 21 -3.59 16.45 4.79
CA PHE A 21 -3.82 15.45 3.74
C PHE A 21 -4.54 16.00 2.51
N LEU A 22 -5.07 17.22 2.58
CA LEU A 22 -5.62 17.95 1.44
C LEU A 22 -4.56 18.79 0.73
N GLU A 23 -3.39 18.97 1.35
CA GLU A 23 -2.23 19.56 0.71
C GLU A 23 -1.64 18.64 -0.36
N SER A 24 -0.70 19.16 -1.14
CA SER A 24 -0.07 18.44 -2.26
C SER A 24 0.55 17.10 -1.83
N CYS A 25 1.18 17.05 -0.66
CA CYS A 25 1.79 15.82 -0.12
C CYS A 25 0.78 14.74 0.32
N GLY A 26 -0.50 15.06 0.36
CA GLY A 26 -1.57 14.12 0.63
C GLY A 26 -2.29 13.72 -0.65
N VAL A 27 -3.39 14.41 -0.95
CA VAL A 27 -4.31 14.01 -2.03
C VAL A 27 -3.70 14.08 -3.42
N ALA A 28 -2.88 15.09 -3.73
CA ALA A 28 -2.29 15.24 -5.06
C ALA A 28 -1.19 14.19 -5.31
N ASP A 29 -0.30 13.97 -4.34
CA ASP A 29 0.74 12.94 -4.38
C ASP A 29 0.13 11.53 -4.46
N LEU A 30 -0.96 11.29 -3.73
CA LEU A 30 -1.72 10.06 -3.83
C LEU A 30 -2.25 9.88 -5.24
N ILE A 31 -2.99 10.84 -5.79
CA ILE A 31 -3.55 10.74 -7.16
C ILE A 31 -2.45 10.47 -8.20
N THR A 32 -1.35 11.24 -8.19
CA THR A 32 -0.29 11.06 -9.21
C THR A 32 0.41 9.71 -9.07
N THR A 33 0.66 9.25 -7.83
CA THR A 33 1.20 7.92 -7.57
C THR A 33 0.24 6.84 -8.04
N CYS A 34 -1.06 7.05 -7.84
CA CYS A 34 -2.08 6.07 -8.17
C CYS A 34 -2.39 5.92 -9.65
N TYR A 35 -2.12 6.95 -10.45
CA TYR A 35 -2.33 6.91 -11.90
C TYR A 35 -1.02 6.64 -12.66
N GLY A 36 0.11 7.18 -12.19
CA GLY A 36 1.38 7.15 -12.93
C GLY A 36 2.53 6.40 -12.25
N GLY A 37 2.37 5.98 -10.99
CA GLY A 37 3.45 5.46 -10.17
C GLY A 37 3.98 4.09 -10.60
N ARG A 38 5.23 3.81 -10.23
CA ARG A 38 5.89 2.51 -10.44
C ARG A 38 5.20 1.37 -9.68
N ASN A 39 4.68 1.66 -8.47
CA ASN A 39 3.89 0.69 -7.69
C ASN A 39 2.67 0.22 -8.50
N ARG A 40 1.88 1.14 -9.08
CA ARG A 40 0.72 0.82 -9.91
C ARG A 40 1.07 -0.04 -11.12
N ARG A 41 2.11 0.37 -11.87
CA ARG A 41 2.54 -0.35 -13.09
C ARG A 41 2.98 -1.79 -12.80
N VAL A 42 3.78 -1.99 -11.75
CA VAL A 42 4.24 -3.33 -11.37
C VAL A 42 3.12 -4.15 -10.75
N ALA A 43 2.24 -3.55 -9.93
CA ALA A 43 1.08 -4.25 -9.38
C ALA A 43 0.10 -4.71 -10.47
N GLU A 44 -0.10 -3.90 -11.51
CA GLU A 44 -0.88 -4.28 -12.69
C GLU A 44 -0.23 -5.47 -13.42
N ALA A 45 1.09 -5.44 -13.63
CA ALA A 45 1.81 -6.56 -14.26
C ALA A 45 1.77 -7.82 -13.40
N PHE A 46 1.89 -7.68 -12.08
CA PHE A 46 1.75 -8.77 -11.10
C PHE A 46 0.38 -9.44 -11.22
N ALA A 47 -0.69 -8.66 -11.22
CA ALA A 47 -2.06 -9.17 -11.34
C ALA A 47 -2.33 -9.86 -12.69
N LYS A 48 -1.75 -9.37 -13.79
CA LYS A 48 -1.95 -9.94 -15.13
C LYS A 48 -1.09 -11.18 -15.41
N THR A 49 0.12 -11.24 -14.88
CA THR A 49 1.11 -12.26 -15.25
C THR A 49 1.35 -13.31 -14.19
N GLY A 50 1.06 -13.02 -12.92
CA GLY A 50 1.37 -13.89 -11.78
C GLY A 50 2.87 -14.03 -11.47
N LYS A 51 3.74 -13.28 -12.18
CA LYS A 51 5.18 -13.21 -11.87
C LYS A 51 5.39 -12.65 -10.46
N SER A 52 6.51 -12.98 -9.84
CA SER A 52 6.87 -12.38 -8.54
C SER A 52 7.21 -10.89 -8.70
N ILE A 53 7.04 -10.12 -7.62
CA ILE A 53 7.43 -8.71 -7.58
C ILE A 53 8.93 -8.55 -7.86
N GLU A 54 9.78 -9.45 -7.37
CA GLU A 54 11.23 -9.41 -7.58
C GLU A 54 11.63 -9.58 -9.05
N GLU A 55 10.93 -10.45 -9.79
CA GLU A 55 11.11 -10.59 -11.24
C GLU A 55 10.66 -9.32 -11.96
N LEU A 56 9.49 -8.79 -11.60
CA LEU A 56 8.95 -7.58 -12.23
C LEU A 56 9.79 -6.32 -11.92
N GLU A 57 10.40 -6.22 -10.74
CA GLU A 57 11.35 -5.15 -10.40
C GLU A 57 12.60 -5.19 -11.31
N LYS A 58 13.13 -6.39 -11.57
CA LYS A 58 14.27 -6.56 -12.49
C LYS A 58 13.88 -6.20 -13.93
N GLU A 59 12.74 -6.68 -14.38
CA GLU A 59 12.26 -6.49 -15.76
C GLU A 59 11.81 -5.05 -16.05
N MET A 60 11.04 -4.44 -15.14
CA MET A 60 10.34 -3.18 -15.40
C MET A 60 11.06 -1.97 -14.81
N LEU A 61 11.86 -2.17 -13.75
CA LEU A 61 12.49 -1.10 -12.99
C LEU A 61 14.02 -1.21 -12.97
N ASN A 62 14.60 -2.03 -13.85
CA ASN A 62 16.05 -2.26 -13.93
C ASN A 62 16.68 -2.63 -12.57
N GLY A 63 15.96 -3.39 -11.75
CA GLY A 63 16.41 -3.83 -10.44
C GLY A 63 16.16 -2.84 -9.29
N GLN A 64 15.54 -1.68 -9.54
CA GLN A 64 15.12 -0.79 -8.47
C GLN A 64 13.97 -1.40 -7.67
N LYS A 65 14.04 -1.27 -6.34
CA LYS A 65 13.06 -1.82 -5.40
C LYS A 65 11.83 -0.92 -5.25
N LEU A 66 10.66 -1.54 -5.20
CA LEU A 66 9.41 -0.86 -4.89
C LEU A 66 9.28 -0.59 -3.39
N GLN A 67 8.79 0.60 -3.06
CA GLN A 67 8.52 0.95 -1.67
C GLN A 67 7.17 0.39 -1.19
N GLY A 68 6.18 0.22 -2.08
CA GLY A 68 4.84 -0.21 -1.69
C GLY A 68 4.80 -1.53 -0.91
N PRO A 69 5.41 -2.62 -1.42
CA PRO A 69 5.44 -3.91 -0.73
C PRO A 69 6.18 -3.86 0.61
N ALA A 70 7.35 -3.21 0.67
CA ALA A 70 8.13 -3.10 1.90
C ALA A 70 7.40 -2.28 2.97
N THR A 71 6.87 -1.11 2.60
CA THR A 71 6.08 -0.26 3.50
C THR A 71 4.83 -0.98 4.01
N SER A 72 4.16 -1.75 3.15
CA SER A 72 2.98 -2.53 3.53
C SER A 72 3.32 -3.60 4.58
N ALA A 73 4.45 -4.28 4.43
CA ALA A 73 4.91 -5.27 5.41
C ALA A 73 5.20 -4.63 6.79
N GLU A 74 5.83 -3.46 6.82
CA GLU A 74 6.10 -2.71 8.05
C GLU A 74 4.82 -2.21 8.72
N VAL A 75 3.88 -1.64 7.94
CA VAL A 75 2.59 -1.19 8.46
C VAL A 75 1.81 -2.36 9.06
N TYR A 76 1.79 -3.52 8.38
CA TYR A 76 1.19 -4.73 8.92
C TYR A 76 1.84 -5.17 10.23
N HIS A 77 3.19 -5.11 10.31
CA HIS A 77 3.91 -5.45 11.54
C HIS A 77 3.51 -4.54 12.71
N ILE A 78 3.43 -3.22 12.48
CA ILE A 78 3.00 -2.24 13.48
C ILE A 78 1.56 -2.51 13.94
N LEU A 79 0.65 -2.77 13.00
CA LEU A 79 -0.76 -3.06 13.31
C LEU A 79 -0.91 -4.36 14.11
N ARG A 80 -0.11 -5.38 13.78
CA ARG A 80 -0.08 -6.66 14.50
C ARG A 80 0.37 -6.48 15.95
N GLN A 81 1.43 -5.71 16.18
CA GLN A 81 1.91 -5.43 17.54
C GLN A 81 0.86 -4.71 18.40
N LYS A 82 -0.06 -3.94 17.79
CA LYS A 82 -1.13 -3.23 18.49
C LYS A 82 -2.47 -3.98 18.55
N GLY A 83 -2.57 -5.17 17.95
CA GLY A 83 -3.83 -5.91 17.87
C GLY A 83 -4.91 -5.19 17.04
N LEU A 84 -4.50 -4.39 16.04
CA LEU A 84 -5.39 -3.58 15.21
C LEU A 84 -5.57 -4.13 13.78
N VAL A 85 -5.03 -5.32 13.50
CA VAL A 85 -5.05 -5.94 12.17
C VAL A 85 -6.48 -6.15 11.65
N ASP A 86 -7.43 -6.51 12.51
CA ASP A 86 -8.83 -6.76 12.10
C ASP A 86 -9.68 -5.48 12.00
N LYS A 87 -9.16 -4.35 12.49
CA LYS A 87 -9.87 -3.06 12.48
C LYS A 87 -9.58 -2.22 11.24
N SER A 88 -8.56 -2.56 10.46
CA SER A 88 -8.14 -1.80 9.30
C SER A 88 -8.27 -2.63 8.02
N VAL A 89 -8.82 -2.01 6.98
CA VAL A 89 -8.93 -2.65 5.64
C VAL A 89 -7.53 -2.83 5.01
N PHE A 90 -6.50 -2.18 5.58
CA PHE A 90 -5.07 -2.47 5.39
C PHE A 90 -4.70 -3.97 5.35
N ASN A 91 -5.41 -4.83 6.11
CA ASN A 91 -5.14 -6.27 6.21
C ASN A 91 -5.23 -6.99 4.85
N THR A 92 -6.20 -6.60 4.02
CA THR A 92 -6.49 -7.30 2.76
C THR A 92 -5.42 -7.08 1.69
N LEU A 93 -4.75 -5.91 1.69
CA LEU A 93 -3.78 -5.54 0.66
C LEU A 93 -2.35 -5.98 0.98
N CYS A 94 -1.94 -5.89 2.26
CA CYS A 94 -0.59 -6.25 2.69
C CYS A 94 -0.32 -7.76 2.57
N CYS A 95 -1.31 -8.60 2.87
CA CYS A 95 -1.15 -10.05 2.82
C CYS A 95 -1.10 -10.61 1.39
N ALA A 96 -1.74 -9.96 0.43
CA ALA A 96 -1.97 -10.55 -0.89
C ALA A 96 -0.92 -10.16 -1.95
N LEU A 97 -0.15 -9.08 -1.72
CA LEU A 97 1.03 -8.74 -2.54
C LEU A 97 2.30 -9.51 -2.12
N CYS A 98 2.43 -9.86 -0.83
CA CYS A 98 3.63 -10.54 -0.29
C CYS A 98 3.53 -12.07 -0.25
N ARG A 99 2.32 -12.66 -0.32
CA ARG A 99 2.14 -14.11 -0.37
C ARG A 99 1.56 -14.52 -1.72
N LYS A 100 2.23 -15.42 -2.45
CA LYS A 100 1.58 -16.26 -3.45
C LYS A 100 0.52 -17.10 -2.73
N SER A 101 -0.73 -16.66 -2.70
CA SER A 101 -1.87 -17.48 -2.27
C SER A 101 -3.16 -17.03 -2.96
N PRO A 102 -3.95 -17.95 -3.52
CA PRO A 102 -5.14 -17.64 -4.29
C PRO A 102 -6.30 -17.35 -3.33
N LEU A 103 -6.44 -16.10 -2.89
CA LEU A 103 -7.69 -15.69 -2.26
C LEU A 103 -8.66 -15.28 -3.37
N GLY A 104 -9.55 -16.23 -3.65
CA GLY A 104 -10.65 -16.06 -4.59
C GLY A 104 -11.57 -14.91 -4.21
N SER A 105 -12.33 -14.50 -5.23
CA SER A 105 -13.48 -13.58 -5.19
C SER A 105 -13.20 -12.12 -4.82
N GLY A 106 -13.15 -11.28 -5.85
CA GLY A 106 -14.10 -10.17 -5.97
C GLY A 106 -13.86 -8.88 -5.18
N HIS A 107 -12.81 -8.75 -4.38
CA HIS A 107 -12.55 -7.50 -3.66
C HIS A 107 -11.71 -6.52 -4.48
N ARG A 108 -12.16 -5.27 -4.51
CA ARG A 108 -11.71 -4.16 -5.36
C ARG A 108 -10.26 -3.77 -5.02
N TRP A 109 -9.30 -4.36 -5.72
CA TRP A 109 -7.85 -4.10 -5.57
C TRP A 109 -7.43 -2.66 -5.93
N TRP A 110 -8.29 -1.93 -6.63
CA TRP A 110 -7.98 -0.63 -7.26
C TRP A 110 -8.14 0.58 -6.35
N SER A 111 -8.38 0.39 -5.05
CA SER A 111 -8.83 1.48 -4.17
C SER A 111 -7.77 2.04 -3.22
N TRP A 112 -6.53 1.54 -3.26
CA TRP A 112 -5.51 1.86 -2.24
C TRP A 112 -4.09 2.10 -2.75
N TRP A 113 -3.93 2.21 -4.07
CA TRP A 113 -2.76 2.75 -4.77
C TRP A 113 -3.24 3.23 -6.14
#